data_AF-A0A4T0FUQ9-F1
#
_entry.id   AF-A0A4T0FUQ9-F1
#
_cell.length_a   1.000
_cell.length_b   1.000
_cell.length_c   1.000
_cell.angle_alpha   90.00
_cell.angle_beta   90.00
_cell.angle_gamma   90.00
#
_symmetry.space_group_name_H-M   'P 1'
#
loop_
_entity.id
_entity.type
_entity.pdbx_description
1 polymer ?
#
loop_
_entity_poly.entity_id
_entity_poly.type
_entity_poly.pdbx_seq_one_letter_code
_entity_poly.pdbx_strand_id
1 'polypeptide(L)'
;MDSAETRPVLLQCKHCAIVLGDSIIPANESLALSSVALTSITESLEITAERFRSTKSEDFGAVYVWLKCIRCSALVGRLYQQTPPELEHLSNMFFADMSSGNVSVFSSAQSEISPIAHDESLSEIGKLKGMILLHNEKIIGLQNQVESLRNQNSAIESKYDVFKKRMNAMTRSIEQDDSRLRTIEKAMKQMQR
;
A
#
# COMPACT_ATOMS: atom_id res chain seq x y z
N MET A 1 -20.73 -10.50 -13.25
CA MET A 1 -20.56 -10.34 -11.79
C MET A 1 -19.94 -8.97 -11.61
N ASP A 2 -20.72 -7.98 -11.20
CA ASP A 2 -20.22 -6.63 -10.95
C ASP A 2 -19.18 -6.69 -9.84
N SER A 3 -17.93 -6.36 -10.15
CA SER A 3 -16.96 -5.99 -9.13
C SER A 3 -17.42 -4.65 -8.57
N ALA A 4 -18.03 -4.65 -7.39
CA ALA A 4 -18.36 -3.43 -6.69
C ALA A 4 -17.09 -2.56 -6.60
N GLU A 5 -17.08 -1.42 -7.30
CA GLU A 5 -15.97 -0.50 -7.24
C GLU A 5 -15.75 -0.10 -5.78
N THR A 6 -14.51 -0.18 -5.30
CA THR A 6 -14.13 0.23 -3.95
C THR A 6 -13.15 1.39 -4.05
N ARG A 7 -13.15 2.25 -3.03
CA ARG A 7 -12.24 3.39 -2.96
C ARG A 7 -11.51 3.42 -1.63
N PRO A 8 -10.19 3.65 -1.63
CA PRO A 8 -9.46 3.90 -0.40
C PRO A 8 -9.83 5.28 0.15
N VAL A 9 -10.01 5.36 1.46
CA VAL A 9 -10.24 6.60 2.18
C VAL A 9 -9.27 6.74 3.34
N LEU A 10 -8.90 7.97 3.64
CA LEU A 10 -8.04 8.33 4.75
C LEU A 10 -8.86 9.07 5.80
N LEU A 11 -8.70 8.69 7.07
CA LEU A 11 -9.46 9.24 8.19
C LEU A 11 -8.56 10.11 9.06
N GLN A 12 -9.00 11.32 9.35
CA GLN A 12 -8.26 12.30 10.16
C GLN A 12 -9.09 12.79 11.33
N CYS A 13 -8.42 13.15 12.42
CA CYS A 13 -9.08 13.89 13.48
C CYS A 13 -9.44 15.30 13.00
N LYS A 14 -10.71 15.68 13.12
CA LYS A 14 -11.22 16.98 12.69
C LYS A 14 -10.59 18.15 13.46
N HIS A 15 -10.21 17.93 14.72
CA HIS A 15 -9.68 18.99 15.59
C HIS A 15 -8.20 19.32 15.36
N CYS A 16 -7.41 18.35 14.91
CA CYS A 16 -5.95 18.52 14.83
C CYS A 16 -5.31 17.99 13.55
N ALA A 17 -6.13 17.53 12.60
CA ALA A 17 -5.76 17.02 11.29
C ALA A 17 -4.72 15.89 11.29
N ILE A 18 -4.52 15.19 12.42
CA ILE A 18 -3.65 14.00 12.45
C ILE A 18 -4.37 12.82 11.80
N VAL A 19 -3.61 12.04 11.03
CA VAL A 19 -4.10 10.82 10.36
C VAL A 19 -4.31 9.73 11.40
N LEU A 20 -5.53 9.22 11.49
CA LEU A 20 -5.95 8.18 12.42
C LEU A 20 -5.78 6.78 11.82
N GLY A 21 -5.98 6.66 10.52
CA GLY A 21 -5.92 5.40 9.79
C GLY A 21 -6.51 5.52 8.40
N ASP A 22 -6.70 4.38 7.75
CA ASP A 22 -7.31 4.25 6.43
C ASP A 22 -8.44 3.20 6.43
N SER A 23 -9.22 3.22 5.36
CA SER A 23 -10.29 2.24 5.12
C SER A 23 -10.54 2.07 3.63
N ILE A 24 -11.24 1.00 3.26
CA ILE A 24 -11.72 0.74 1.90
C ILE A 24 -13.24 0.71 1.96
N ILE A 25 -13.89 1.61 1.22
CA ILE A 25 -15.34 1.76 1.24
C ILE A 25 -15.89 1.52 -0.17
N PRO A 26 -17.04 0.86 -0.34
CA PRO A 26 -17.69 0.76 -1.63
C PRO A 26 -17.94 2.14 -2.24
N ALA A 27 -17.67 2.31 -3.53
CA ALA A 27 -17.74 3.59 -4.24
C ALA A 27 -19.16 4.18 -4.25
N ASN A 28 -20.18 3.30 -4.23
CA ASN A 28 -21.60 3.66 -4.25
C ASN A 28 -22.20 3.86 -2.86
N GLU A 29 -21.44 3.62 -1.79
CA GLU A 29 -21.93 3.77 -0.43
C GLU A 29 -21.68 5.18 0.08
N SER A 30 -22.76 5.83 0.51
CA SER A 30 -22.66 7.13 1.17
C SER A 30 -21.97 6.94 2.51
N LEU A 31 -20.96 7.78 2.79
CA LEU A 31 -20.24 7.87 4.07
C LEU A 31 -21.14 8.29 5.26
N ALA A 32 -22.46 8.26 5.10
CA ALA A 32 -23.46 8.48 6.13
C ALA A 32 -23.54 7.35 7.17
N LEU A 33 -22.62 6.39 7.13
CA LEU A 33 -22.47 5.37 8.16
C LEU A 33 -22.09 6.02 9.50
N SER A 34 -22.72 5.57 10.58
CA SER A 34 -22.40 6.01 11.95
C SER A 34 -20.97 5.66 12.36
N SER A 35 -20.38 4.64 11.71
CA SER A 35 -19.01 4.19 11.93
C SER A 35 -18.38 3.57 10.68
N VAL A 36 -17.05 3.63 10.58
CA VAL A 36 -16.26 3.05 9.47
C VAL A 36 -15.17 2.15 10.04
N ALA A 37 -15.10 0.91 9.57
CA ALA A 37 -14.03 -0.02 9.95
C ALA A 37 -12.68 0.47 9.41
N LEU A 38 -11.66 0.52 10.27
CA LEU A 38 -10.30 0.88 9.89
C LEU A 38 -9.55 -0.37 9.43
N THR A 39 -8.92 -0.29 8.26
CA THR A 39 -8.06 -1.36 7.73
C THR A 39 -6.69 -1.30 8.38
N SER A 40 -6.16 -0.10 8.57
CA SER A 40 -4.95 0.17 9.34
C SER A 40 -5.17 1.32 10.31
N ILE A 41 -4.49 1.26 11.45
CA ILE A 41 -4.45 2.33 12.44
C ILE A 41 -3.03 2.89 12.54
N THR A 42 -2.93 4.18 12.86
CA THR A 42 -1.63 4.80 13.16
C THR A 42 -1.39 4.84 14.67
N GLU A 43 -0.15 5.11 15.09
CA GLU A 43 0.22 5.37 16.49
C GLU A 43 -0.40 6.67 17.06
N SER A 44 -1.23 7.37 16.29
CA SER A 44 -1.95 8.56 16.74
C SER A 44 -3.20 8.26 17.56
N LEU A 45 -3.53 6.98 17.74
CA LEU A 45 -4.67 6.51 18.51
C LEU A 45 -4.22 5.89 19.83
N GLU A 46 -4.85 6.34 20.91
CA GLU A 46 -4.74 5.78 22.24
C GLU A 46 -6.01 5.00 22.57
N ILE A 47 -5.86 3.78 23.08
CA ILE A 47 -6.97 2.96 23.56
C ILE A 47 -7.23 3.31 25.02
N THR A 48 -8.45 3.74 25.31
CA THR A 48 -8.86 4.06 26.69
C THR A 48 -8.97 2.80 27.56
N ALA A 49 -8.75 2.94 28.87
CA ALA A 49 -8.85 1.84 29.82
C ALA A 49 -10.30 1.48 30.18
N GLU A 50 -11.21 2.44 30.09
CA GLU A 50 -12.61 2.27 30.49
C GLU A 50 -13.42 1.53 29.41
N ARG A 51 -14.23 0.56 29.85
CA ARG A 51 -15.08 -0.26 28.99
C ARG A 51 -16.53 0.22 29.07
N PHE A 52 -17.18 0.26 27.91
CA PHE A 52 -18.55 0.71 27.74
C PHE A 52 -19.36 -0.39 27.08
N ARG A 53 -20.63 -0.52 27.46
CA ARG A 53 -21.59 -1.38 26.76
C ARG A 53 -22.50 -0.50 25.91
N SER A 54 -22.61 -0.81 24.62
CA SER A 54 -23.50 -0.05 23.75
C SER A 54 -24.97 -0.33 24.08
N THR A 55 -25.74 0.74 24.12
CA THR A 55 -27.19 0.75 24.22
C THR A 55 -27.84 1.24 22.92
N LYS A 56 -27.04 1.49 21.87
CA LYS A 56 -27.56 1.88 20.55
C LYS A 56 -28.03 0.64 19.79
N SER A 57 -29.03 0.79 18.92
CA SER A 57 -29.63 -0.35 18.21
C SER A 57 -28.67 -1.07 17.26
N GLU A 58 -27.71 -0.36 16.66
CA GLU A 58 -26.80 -0.88 15.64
C GLU A 58 -25.74 -1.85 16.23
N ASP A 59 -25.28 -1.58 17.44
CA ASP A 59 -24.23 -2.33 18.15
C ASP A 59 -24.72 -2.79 19.55
N PHE A 60 -26.03 -2.95 19.74
CA PHE A 60 -26.65 -3.19 21.05
C PHE A 60 -26.02 -4.37 21.78
N GLY A 61 -25.62 -4.16 23.04
CA GLY A 61 -25.04 -5.20 23.88
C GLY A 61 -23.55 -5.45 23.65
N ALA A 62 -22.95 -4.89 22.58
CA ALA A 62 -21.51 -4.96 22.38
C ALA A 62 -20.75 -4.15 23.44
N VAL A 63 -19.60 -4.68 23.88
CA VAL A 63 -18.68 -4.00 24.79
C VAL A 63 -17.50 -3.47 24.00
N TYR A 64 -17.21 -2.19 24.16
CA TYR A 64 -16.13 -1.50 23.48
C TYR A 64 -15.32 -0.62 24.43
N VAL A 65 -14.15 -0.22 23.95
CA VAL A 65 -13.33 0.84 24.54
C VAL A 65 -13.22 1.99 23.53
N TRP A 66 -13.10 3.22 24.02
CA TRP A 66 -12.91 4.37 23.13
C TRP A 66 -11.50 4.42 22.56
N LEU A 67 -11.43 4.86 21.31
CA LEU A 67 -10.21 5.31 20.65
C LEU A 67 -10.14 6.83 20.76
N LYS A 68 -9.02 7.30 21.28
CA LYS A 68 -8.76 8.70 21.56
C LYS A 68 -7.61 9.19 20.69
N CYS A 69 -7.75 10.37 20.10
CA CYS A 69 -6.65 11.00 19.40
C CYS A 69 -5.58 11.44 20.40
N ILE A 70 -4.33 10.97 20.26
CA ILE A 70 -3.24 11.29 21.18
C ILE A 70 -2.91 12.78 21.24
N ARG A 71 -3.17 13.51 20.14
CA ARG A 71 -2.79 14.92 19.99
C ARG A 71 -3.76 15.88 20.66
N CYS A 72 -5.07 15.69 20.46
CA CYS A 72 -6.10 16.61 20.95
C CYS A 72 -7.07 15.98 21.95
N SER A 73 -6.87 14.71 22.29
CA SER A 73 -7.73 13.97 23.21
C SER A 73 -9.18 13.75 22.78
N ALA A 74 -9.54 14.06 21.53
CA ALA A 74 -10.89 13.82 21.01
C ALA A 74 -11.19 12.32 20.90
N LEU A 75 -12.44 11.93 21.21
CA LEU A 75 -12.94 10.58 20.97
C LEU A 75 -13.25 10.43 19.49
N VAL A 76 -12.54 9.53 18.82
CA VAL A 76 -12.56 9.41 17.35
C VAL A 76 -13.03 8.05 16.88
N GLY A 77 -13.21 7.08 17.79
CA GLY A 77 -13.58 5.73 17.39
C GLY A 77 -13.77 4.76 18.54
N ARG A 78 -13.99 3.49 18.20
CA ARG A 78 -14.23 2.39 19.14
C ARG A 78 -13.43 1.16 18.73
N LEU A 79 -13.00 0.39 19.72
CA LEU A 79 -12.53 -0.99 19.54
C LEU A 79 -13.50 -1.91 20.28
N TYR A 80 -14.22 -2.76 19.54
CA TYR A 80 -15.14 -3.73 20.15
C TYR A 80 -14.34 -4.90 20.70
N GLN A 81 -14.49 -5.17 21.99
CA GLN A 81 -13.78 -6.23 22.70
C GLN A 81 -14.64 -7.47 22.92
N GLN A 82 -15.95 -7.28 23.06
CA GLN A 82 -16.92 -8.38 23.20
C GLN A 82 -18.17 -8.03 22.42
N THR A 83 -18.63 -8.94 21.57
CA THR A 83 -19.82 -8.72 20.75
C THR A 83 -20.78 -9.91 20.90
N PRO A 84 -22.11 -9.67 20.82
CA PRO A 84 -23.08 -10.74 20.63
C PRO A 84 -22.77 -11.56 19.36
N PRO A 85 -23.25 -12.82 19.25
CA PRO A 85 -23.00 -13.67 18.08
C PRO A 85 -23.36 -13.02 16.74
N GLU A 86 -24.41 -12.19 16.72
CA GLU A 86 -24.89 -11.48 15.53
C GLU A 86 -23.89 -10.41 15.06
N LEU A 87 -23.02 -9.93 15.95
CA LEU A 87 -22.05 -8.86 15.75
C LEU A 87 -20.61 -9.37 15.87
N GLU A 88 -20.38 -10.68 15.76
CA GLU A 88 -19.05 -11.29 15.86
C GLU A 88 -18.06 -10.68 14.85
N HIS A 89 -18.55 -10.31 13.67
CA HIS A 89 -17.78 -9.65 12.61
C HIS A 89 -17.21 -8.27 13.00
N LEU A 90 -17.69 -7.65 14.08
CA LEU A 90 -17.14 -6.38 14.61
C LEU A 90 -16.05 -6.60 15.66
N SER A 91 -15.89 -7.84 16.16
CA SER A 91 -15.03 -8.16 17.30
C SER A 91 -13.55 -7.92 16.98
N ASN A 92 -12.83 -7.30 17.90
CA ASN A 92 -11.41 -6.96 17.80
C ASN A 92 -11.04 -6.07 16.59
N MET A 93 -12.03 -5.35 16.04
CA MET A 93 -11.81 -4.40 14.94
C MET A 93 -11.89 -2.96 15.43
N PHE A 94 -11.09 -2.10 14.81
CA PHE A 94 -11.07 -0.67 15.07
C PHE A 94 -12.07 0.02 14.16
N PHE A 95 -12.92 0.88 14.73
CA PHE A 95 -13.91 1.66 14.00
C PHE A 95 -13.72 3.14 14.29
N ALA A 96 -13.73 3.97 13.25
CA ALA A 96 -13.89 5.40 13.39
C ALA A 96 -15.36 5.74 13.68
N ASP A 97 -15.61 6.62 14.64
CA ASP A 97 -16.96 7.05 15.03
C ASP A 97 -17.31 8.35 14.30
N MET A 98 -17.99 8.21 13.17
CA MET A 98 -18.43 9.35 12.36
C MET A 98 -19.53 10.15 13.05
N SER A 99 -20.34 9.49 13.90
CA SER A 99 -21.42 10.14 14.64
C SER A 99 -20.92 11.16 15.68
N SER A 100 -19.67 11.04 16.11
CA SER A 100 -19.04 12.00 17.03
C SER A 100 -18.76 13.36 16.40
N GLY A 101 -18.70 13.44 15.06
CA GLY A 101 -18.25 14.64 14.35
C GLY A 101 -16.77 14.97 14.51
N ASN A 102 -15.99 14.11 15.18
CA ASN A 102 -14.56 14.32 15.45
C ASN A 102 -13.64 13.73 14.37
N VAL A 103 -14.20 13.09 13.35
CA VAL A 103 -13.46 12.43 12.26
C VAL A 103 -13.85 13.03 10.92
N SER A 104 -12.86 13.28 10.07
CA SER A 104 -13.01 13.71 8.68
C SER A 104 -12.47 12.64 7.74
N VAL A 105 -13.14 12.44 6.62
CA VAL A 105 -12.81 11.40 5.64
C VAL A 105 -12.36 12.06 4.34
N PHE A 106 -11.25 11.58 3.79
CA PHE A 106 -10.67 12.05 2.54
C PHE A 106 -10.60 10.89 1.55
N SER A 107 -11.20 11.06 0.37
CA SER A 107 -11.18 10.08 -0.72
C SER A 107 -10.34 10.61 -1.87
N SER A 108 -9.60 9.72 -2.54
CA SER A 108 -8.84 10.06 -3.76
C SER A 108 -9.71 10.50 -4.94
N ALA A 109 -11.02 10.23 -4.90
CA ALA A 109 -11.95 10.54 -5.98
C ALA A 109 -12.64 11.92 -5.86
N GLN A 110 -12.43 12.68 -4.78
CA GLN A 110 -13.06 13.99 -4.61
C GLN A 110 -12.09 15.13 -4.98
N SER A 111 -12.05 15.42 -6.27
CA SER A 111 -11.59 16.70 -6.82
C SER A 111 -12.79 17.61 -7.09
N GLU A 112 -13.59 17.97 -6.08
CA GLU A 112 -14.58 19.04 -6.23
C GLU A 112 -14.57 19.98 -5.01
N ILE A 113 -14.48 21.27 -5.32
CA ILE A 113 -14.27 22.46 -4.47
C ILE A 113 -15.64 22.94 -3.96
N SER A 114 -15.84 23.32 -2.68
CA SER A 114 -15.98 24.72 -2.17
C SER A 114 -16.85 24.77 -0.88
N PRO A 115 -17.05 25.90 -0.15
CA PRO A 115 -16.10 26.67 0.69
C PRO A 115 -16.63 26.92 2.14
N ILE A 116 -15.81 27.48 3.05
CA ILE A 116 -16.11 28.63 3.96
C ILE A 116 -15.00 28.82 5.03
N ALA A 117 -14.36 30.00 4.94
CA ALA A 117 -13.83 30.91 5.96
C ALA A 117 -12.73 30.47 6.97
N HIS A 118 -11.57 31.09 6.79
CA HIS A 118 -10.53 31.46 7.78
C HIS A 118 -9.73 30.37 8.52
N ASP A 119 -10.02 29.08 8.33
CA ASP A 119 -9.18 27.94 8.76
C ASP A 119 -8.60 27.13 7.56
N GLU A 120 -8.80 27.66 6.36
CA GLU A 120 -8.61 26.99 5.07
C GLU A 120 -7.15 26.63 4.79
N SER A 121 -6.20 27.48 5.19
CA SER A 121 -4.77 27.20 4.98
C SER A 121 -4.27 26.02 5.84
N LEU A 122 -4.79 25.82 7.06
CA LEU A 122 -4.41 24.68 7.90
C LEU A 122 -5.05 23.37 7.39
N SER A 123 -6.28 23.45 6.88
CA SER A 123 -6.97 22.35 6.20
C SER A 123 -6.27 21.95 4.89
N GLU A 124 -5.84 22.92 4.09
CA GLU A 124 -5.05 22.70 2.88
C GLU A 124 -3.66 22.15 3.19
N ILE A 125 -3.00 22.64 4.24
CA ILE A 125 -1.73 22.07 4.72
C ILE A 125 -1.93 20.62 5.18
N GLY A 126 -3.06 20.29 5.83
CA GLY A 126 -3.41 18.91 6.19
C GLY A 126 -3.57 18.00 4.97
N LYS A 127 -4.25 18.49 3.93
CA LYS A 127 -4.39 17.80 2.63
C LYS A 127 -3.03 17.61 1.96
N LEU A 128 -2.22 18.66 1.88
CA LEU A 128 -0.87 18.62 1.33
C LEU A 128 0.00 17.63 2.10
N LYS A 129 -0.09 17.61 3.43
CA LYS A 129 0.66 16.69 4.28
C LYS A 129 0.25 15.23 4.06
N GLY A 130 -1.05 14.95 3.95
CA GLY A 130 -1.56 13.63 3.59
C GLY A 130 -1.08 13.18 2.21
N MET A 131 -1.16 14.08 1.22
CA MET A 131 -0.63 13.81 -0.12
C MET A 131 0.88 13.56 -0.11
N ILE A 132 1.66 14.32 0.66
CA ILE A 132 3.12 14.14 0.76
C ILE A 132 3.44 12.77 1.36
N LEU A 133 2.72 12.33 2.39
CA LEU A 133 2.91 11.00 2.98
C LEU A 133 2.62 9.88 1.98
N LEU A 134 1.51 9.96 1.26
CA LEU A 134 1.17 8.98 0.21
C LEU A 134 2.20 8.98 -0.92
N HIS A 135 2.68 10.16 -1.34
CA HIS A 135 3.75 10.24 -2.33
C HIS A 135 5.06 9.65 -1.79
N ASN A 136 5.40 9.84 -0.53
CA ASN A 136 6.59 9.26 0.08
C ASN A 136 6.54 7.72 0.08
N GLU A 137 5.40 7.12 0.45
CA GLU A 137 5.22 5.66 0.37
C GLU A 137 5.35 5.15 -1.06
N LYS A 138 4.72 5.85 -2.02
CA LYS A 138 4.84 5.51 -3.44
C LYS A 138 6.28 5.64 -3.95
N ILE A 139 7.01 6.68 -3.52
CA ILE A 139 8.43 6.88 -3.86
C ILE A 139 9.27 5.73 -3.30
N ILE A 140 9.06 5.33 -2.06
CA ILE A 140 9.76 4.19 -1.45
C ILE A 140 9.48 2.90 -2.23
N GLY A 141 8.22 2.64 -2.57
CA GLY A 141 7.84 1.49 -3.38
C GLY A 141 8.52 1.47 -4.76
N LEU A 142 8.53 2.62 -5.44
CA LEU A 142 9.20 2.78 -6.74
C LEU A 142 10.73 2.64 -6.61
N GLN A 143 11.34 3.16 -5.55
CA GLN A 143 12.77 3.02 -5.29
C GLN A 143 13.15 1.55 -5.09
N ASN A 144 12.37 0.80 -4.31
CA ASN A 144 12.58 -0.64 -4.13
C ASN A 144 12.44 -1.42 -5.44
N GLN A 145 11.47 -1.05 -6.28
CA GLN A 145 11.29 -1.67 -7.60
C GLN A 145 12.48 -1.37 -8.53
N VAL A 146 12.96 -0.13 -8.55
CA VAL A 146 14.14 0.28 -9.33
C VAL A 146 15.39 -0.48 -8.87
N GLU A 147 15.57 -0.65 -7.56
CA GLU A 147 16.70 -1.40 -7.01
C GLU A 147 16.64 -2.88 -7.39
N SER A 148 15.46 -3.51 -7.31
CA SER A 148 15.25 -4.87 -7.78
C SER A 148 15.58 -5.03 -9.26
N LEU A 149 15.12 -4.10 -10.11
CA LEU A 149 15.39 -4.10 -11.55
C LEU A 149 16.89 -3.90 -11.85
N ARG A 150 17.57 -3.03 -11.10
CA ARG A 150 19.02 -2.84 -11.22
C ARG A 150 19.79 -4.12 -10.92
N ASN A 151 19.42 -4.81 -9.84
CA ASN A 151 20.05 -6.08 -9.48
C ASN A 151 19.80 -7.16 -10.53
N GLN A 152 18.60 -7.22 -11.10
CA GLN A 152 18.29 -8.12 -12.21
C GLN A 152 19.13 -7.79 -13.46
N ASN A 153 19.24 -6.53 -13.84
CA ASN A 153 20.06 -6.12 -14.98
C ASN A 153 21.54 -6.46 -14.78
N SER A 154 22.10 -6.20 -13.59
CA SER A 154 23.48 -6.59 -13.28
C SER A 154 23.71 -8.10 -13.41
N ALA A 155 22.76 -8.91 -12.94
CA ALA A 155 22.82 -10.37 -13.09
C ALA A 155 22.74 -10.81 -14.56
N ILE A 156 21.93 -10.14 -15.38
CA ILE A 156 21.82 -10.40 -16.82
C ILE A 156 23.11 -10.03 -17.54
N GLU A 157 23.70 -8.87 -17.24
CA GLU A 157 24.98 -8.43 -17.81
C GLU A 157 26.11 -9.41 -17.51
N SER A 158 26.22 -9.88 -16.27
CA SER A 158 27.20 -10.90 -15.89
C SER A 158 27.01 -12.21 -16.67
N LYS A 159 25.76 -12.66 -16.85
CA LYS A 159 25.47 -13.85 -17.67
C LYS A 159 25.82 -13.64 -19.14
N TYR A 160 25.55 -12.45 -19.68
CA TYR A 160 25.90 -12.10 -21.05
C TYR A 160 27.41 -12.12 -21.27
N ASP A 161 28.20 -11.60 -20.34
CA ASP A 161 29.67 -11.62 -20.42
C ASP A 161 30.23 -13.04 -20.40
N VAL A 162 29.69 -13.91 -19.53
CA VAL A 162 30.07 -15.33 -19.49
C VAL A 162 29.72 -16.02 -20.80
N PHE A 163 28.51 -15.80 -21.32
CA PHE A 163 28.07 -16.35 -22.59
C PHE A 163 28.95 -15.88 -23.76
N LYS A 164 29.25 -14.59 -23.81
CA LYS A 164 30.10 -13.98 -24.84
C LYS A 164 31.52 -14.56 -24.82
N LYS A 165 32.12 -14.75 -23.64
CA LYS A 165 33.43 -15.42 -23.51
C LYS A 165 33.39 -16.84 -24.04
N ARG A 166 32.34 -17.61 -23.71
CA ARG A 166 32.16 -18.98 -24.17
C ARG A 166 31.98 -19.05 -25.69
N MET A 167 31.20 -18.13 -26.26
CA MET A 167 31.00 -18.02 -27.69
C MET A 167 32.31 -17.71 -28.42
N ASN A 168 33.10 -16.74 -27.95
CA ASN A 168 34.40 -16.43 -28.55
C ASN A 168 35.38 -17.61 -28.47
N ALA A 169 35.40 -18.35 -27.37
CA ALA A 169 36.20 -19.57 -27.25
C ALA A 169 35.77 -20.65 -28.24
N MET A 170 34.46 -20.81 -28.43
CA MET A 170 33.90 -21.73 -29.41
C MET A 170 34.26 -21.33 -30.84
N THR A 171 34.16 -20.05 -31.21
CA THR A 171 34.56 -19.56 -32.54
C THR A 171 36.03 -19.90 -32.85
N ARG A 172 36.94 -19.67 -31.89
CA ARG A 172 38.36 -20.03 -32.06
C ARG A 172 38.58 -21.54 -32.23
N SER A 173 37.83 -22.36 -31.50
CA SER A 173 37.90 -23.82 -31.65
C SER A 173 37.46 -24.25 -33.05
N ILE A 174 36.39 -23.67 -33.57
CA ILE A 174 35.90 -23.94 -34.93
C ILE A 174 36.96 -23.55 -35.95
N GLU A 175 37.54 -22.35 -35.85
CA GLU A 175 38.61 -21.90 -36.75
C GLU A 175 39.83 -22.83 -36.73
N GLN A 176 40.20 -23.34 -35.55
CA GLN A 176 41.27 -24.30 -35.38
C GLN A 176 40.96 -25.63 -36.07
N ASP A 177 39.76 -26.17 -35.87
CA ASP A 177 39.33 -27.42 -36.51
C ASP A 177 39.27 -27.28 -38.04
N ASP A 178 38.80 -26.13 -38.54
CA ASP A 178 38.77 -25.78 -39.96
C ASP A 178 40.17 -25.76 -40.59
N SER A 179 41.15 -25.24 -39.84
CA SER A 179 42.56 -25.22 -40.27
C SER A 179 43.17 -26.64 -40.33
N ARG A 180 42.80 -27.51 -39.39
CA ARG A 180 43.25 -28.91 -39.33
C ARG A 180 42.66 -29.71 -40.49
N LEU A 181 41.37 -29.53 -40.77
CA LEU A 181 40.69 -30.15 -41.91
C LEU A 181 41.37 -29.81 -43.23
N ARG A 182 41.66 -28.53 -43.48
CA ARG A 182 42.41 -28.08 -44.68
C ARG A 182 43.78 -28.73 -44.80
N THR A 183 44.46 -28.97 -43.67
CA THR A 183 45.78 -29.61 -43.65
C THR A 183 45.67 -31.10 -43.98
N ILE A 184 44.69 -31.78 -43.41
CA ILE A 184 44.38 -33.19 -43.69
C ILE A 184 44.01 -33.38 -45.16
N GLU A 185 43.14 -32.53 -45.71
CA GLU A 185 42.76 -32.55 -47.13
C GLU A 185 43.96 -32.42 -48.07
N LYS A 186 44.91 -31.52 -47.76
CA LYS A 186 46.14 -31.37 -48.53
C LYS A 186 47.01 -32.63 -48.47
N ALA A 187 47.18 -33.21 -47.28
CA ALA A 187 47.95 -34.44 -47.09
C ALA A 187 47.32 -35.63 -47.86
N MET A 188 45.98 -35.77 -47.80
CA MET A 188 45.27 -36.80 -48.56
C MET A 188 45.45 -36.66 -50.07
N LYS A 189 45.36 -35.44 -50.61
CA LYS A 189 45.60 -35.18 -52.04
C LYS A 189 47.03 -35.50 -52.48
N GLN A 190 48.02 -35.35 -51.59
CA GLN A 190 49.41 -35.72 -51.87
C GLN A 190 49.61 -37.24 -51.91
N MET A 191 48.92 -38.00 -51.06
CA MET A 191 49.00 -39.47 -51.05
C MET A 191 48.30 -40.13 -52.24
N GLN A 192 47.41 -39.42 -52.92
CA GLN A 192 46.68 -39.90 -54.11
C GLN A 192 47.40 -39.61 -55.44
N ARG A 193 48.60 -39.01 -55.40
CA ARG A 193 49.48 -38.77 -56.56
C ARG A 193 50.66 -39.72 -56.53
#